data_AF-A0A3C0IQY3-F1
#
_entry.id   AF-A0A3C0IQY3-F1
#
_cell.length_a   1.000
_cell.length_b   1.000
_cell.length_c   1.000
_cell.angle_alpha   90.00
_cell.angle_beta   90.00
_cell.angle_gamma   90.00
#
_symmetry.space_group_name_H-M   'P 1'
#
loop_
_entity.id
_entity.type
_entity.pdbx_description
1 polymer ?
#
loop_
_entity_poly.entity_id
_entity_poly.type
_entity_poly.pdbx_seq_one_letter_code
_entity_poly.pdbx_strand_id
1 'polypeptide(L)' 'GFHANLGFNNSATTTNIRNDAFWFGEAQSRVVVSVSPTQEAAFVQAANEANITITHLGVVTDGNLTVNDEA' A
#
# COMPACT_ATOMS: atom_id res chain seq x y z
N GLY A 1 -17.09 0.58 -10.12
CA GLY A 1 -15.89 1.42 -9.91
C GLY A 1 -15.54 1.40 -8.45
N PHE A 2 -14.27 1.65 -8.13
CA PHE A 2 -13.81 1.83 -6.75
C PHE A 2 -14.42 3.09 -6.11
N HIS A 3 -14.28 3.22 -4.80
CA HIS A 3 -14.78 4.38 -4.06
C HIS A 3 -14.25 5.69 -4.67
N ALA A 4 -15.13 6.71 -4.75
CA ALA A 4 -14.81 8.03 -5.30
C ALA A 4 -14.27 8.06 -6.75
N ASN A 5 -14.40 6.97 -7.52
CA ASN A 5 -13.79 6.81 -8.85
C ASN A 5 -12.25 6.94 -8.84
N LEU A 6 -11.61 6.65 -7.71
CA LEU A 6 -10.16 6.65 -7.58
C LEU A 6 -9.58 5.26 -7.86
N GLY A 7 -8.29 5.23 -8.19
CA GLY A 7 -7.51 4.03 -8.39
C GLY A 7 -6.23 4.05 -7.53
N PHE A 8 -5.30 3.15 -7.82
CA PHE A 8 -3.99 3.12 -7.18
C PHE A 8 -2.94 2.54 -8.11
N ASN A 9 -1.71 3.02 -7.99
CA ASN A 9 -0.54 2.43 -8.59
C ASN A 9 0.34 1.88 -7.47
N ASN A 10 0.33 0.54 -7.33
CA ASN A 10 1.04 -0.17 -6.27
C ASN A 10 2.13 -1.07 -6.85
N SER A 11 3.24 -1.18 -6.14
CA SER A 11 4.33 -2.12 -6.44
C SER A 11 4.85 -2.74 -5.16
N ALA A 12 5.18 -4.03 -5.20
CA ALA A 12 5.83 -4.73 -4.11
C ALA A 12 7.30 -4.96 -4.45
N THR A 13 8.22 -4.42 -3.65
CA THR A 13 9.67 -4.62 -3.80
C THR A 13 10.19 -5.77 -2.93
N THR A 14 9.42 -6.84 -2.78
CA THR A 14 9.82 -7.99 -1.97
C THR A 14 10.44 -9.09 -2.84
N THR A 15 11.74 -9.35 -2.69
CA THR A 15 12.46 -10.40 -3.45
C THR A 15 12.31 -11.79 -2.86
N ASN A 16 11.85 -11.90 -1.62
CA ASN A 16 11.90 -13.15 -0.84
C ASN A 16 10.52 -13.82 -0.66
N ILE A 17 9.46 -13.24 -1.23
CA ILE A 17 8.09 -13.75 -1.15
C ILE A 17 7.60 -13.92 -2.58
N ARG A 18 6.92 -15.03 -2.87
CA ARG A 18 6.25 -15.20 -4.16
C ARG A 18 5.22 -14.09 -4.35
N ASN A 19 5.15 -13.53 -5.56
CA ASN A 19 4.29 -12.39 -5.86
C ASN A 19 2.80 -12.67 -5.54
N ASP A 20 2.32 -13.88 -5.85
CA ASP A 20 0.95 -14.27 -5.57
C ASP A 20 0.67 -14.42 -4.07
N ALA A 21 1.64 -14.94 -3.30
CA ALA A 21 1.53 -15.01 -1.84
C ALA A 21 1.54 -13.61 -1.20
N PHE A 22 2.24 -12.64 -1.80
CA PHE A 22 2.22 -11.26 -1.32
C PHE A 22 0.85 -10.59 -1.55
N TRP A 23 0.30 -10.69 -2.76
CA TRP A 23 -0.95 -10.01 -3.13
C TRP A 23 -2.22 -10.73 -2.68
N PHE A 24 -2.22 -12.06 -2.72
CA PHE A 24 -3.41 -12.88 -2.45
C PHE A 24 -3.31 -13.70 -1.16
N GLY A 25 -2.15 -13.71 -0.50
CA GLY A 25 -2.00 -14.38 0.79
C GLY A 25 -2.76 -13.65 1.88
N GLU A 26 -3.54 -14.39 2.66
CA GLU A 26 -4.27 -13.86 3.81
C GLU A 26 -3.48 -14.05 5.11
N ALA A 27 -3.44 -13.00 5.93
CA ALA A 27 -2.89 -13.04 7.27
C ALA A 27 -3.67 -12.05 8.14
N GLN A 28 -3.91 -12.43 9.39
CA GLN A 28 -4.55 -11.56 10.37
C GLN A 28 -3.67 -10.36 10.72
N SER A 29 -4.29 -9.32 11.28
CA SER A 29 -3.61 -8.14 11.80
C SER A 29 -2.89 -7.29 10.75
N ARG A 30 -3.46 -7.18 9.54
CA ARG A 30 -3.00 -6.25 8.50
C ARG A 30 -4.08 -5.23 8.17
N VAL A 31 -3.67 -3.98 7.97
CA VAL A 31 -4.53 -2.88 7.51
C VAL A 31 -3.83 -2.14 6.38
N VAL A 32 -4.61 -1.64 5.42
CA VAL A 32 -4.14 -0.75 4.36
C VAL A 32 -4.80 0.60 4.59
N VAL A 33 -4.01 1.66 4.56
CA VAL A 33 -4.48 3.04 4.74
C VAL A 33 -3.92 3.92 3.61
N SER A 34 -4.69 4.93 3.22
CA SER A 34 -4.20 6.04 2.41
C SER A 34 -3.93 7.24 3.32
N VAL A 35 -2.85 7.97 3.04
CA VAL A 35 -2.41 9.14 3.81
C VAL A 35 -2.18 10.30 2.85
N SER A 36 -2.52 11.51 3.27
CA SER A 36 -2.18 12.73 2.53
C SER A 36 -0.65 12.84 2.40
N PRO A 37 -0.08 13.21 1.23
CA PRO A 37 1.36 13.36 1.05
C PRO A 37 2.00 14.29 2.10
N THR A 38 1.28 15.32 2.53
CA THR A 38 1.75 16.26 3.57
C THR A 38 1.86 15.65 4.97
N GLN A 39 1.19 14.53 5.22
CA GLN A 39 1.14 13.84 6.51
C GLN A 39 1.95 12.55 6.53
N GLU A 40 2.48 12.10 5.38
CA GLU A 40 3.18 10.83 5.23
C GLU A 40 4.36 10.72 6.21
N ALA A 41 5.22 11.73 6.27
CA ALA A 41 6.38 11.72 7.16
C ALA A 41 5.97 11.59 8.65
N ALA A 42 4.94 12.31 9.07
CA ALA A 42 4.43 12.24 10.44
C ALA A 42 3.80 10.88 10.75
N PHE A 43 3.09 10.28 9.78
CA PHE A 43 2.51 8.96 9.91
C PHE A 43 3.59 7.87 10.04
N VAL A 44 4.62 7.90 9.19
CA VAL A 44 5.77 6.98 9.26
C VAL A 44 6.47 7.10 10.62
N GLN A 45 6.68 8.32 11.10
CA GLN A 45 7.26 8.55 12.42
C GLN A 45 6.39 7.94 13.54
N ALA A 46 5.09 8.21 13.55
CA ALA A 46 4.17 7.68 14.56
C ALA A 46 4.11 6.13 14.54
N ALA A 47 4.14 5.51 13.36
CA ALA A 47 4.20 4.06 13.22
C ALA A 47 5.49 3.48 13.80
N ASN A 48 6.64 4.12 13.55
CA ASN A 48 7.92 3.71 14.12
C ASN A 48 7.95 3.83 15.64
N GLU A 49 7.44 4.94 16.21
CA GLU A 49 7.31 5.14 17.65
C GLU A 49 6.41 4.10 18.31
N ALA A 50 5.37 3.65 17.60
CA ALA A 50 4.47 2.58 18.03
C ALA A 50 5.02 1.16 17.79
N ASN A 51 6.22 1.00 17.21
CA ASN A 51 6.78 -0.28 16.78
C ASN A 51 5.89 -1.06 15.79
N ILE A 52 5.19 -0.34 14.91
CA ILE A 52 4.36 -0.92 13.85
C ILE A 52 5.15 -0.91 12.55
N THR A 53 5.44 -2.09 12.01
CA THR A 53 6.06 -2.22 10.68
C THR A 53 5.09 -1.79 9.60
N ILE A 54 5.54 -0.91 8.71
CA ILE A 54 4.78 -0.44 7.57
C ILE A 54 5.55 -0.68 6.27
N THR A 55 4.81 -0.84 5.17
CA THR A 55 5.36 -0.95 3.83
C THR A 55 4.64 0.08 2.96
N HIS A 56 5.41 0.95 2.30
CA HIS A 56 4.85 1.84 1.28
C HIS A 56 4.57 1.04 0.01
N LEU A 57 3.29 0.93 -0.36
CA LEU A 57 2.87 0.17 -1.54
C LEU A 57 2.85 1.03 -2.81
N GLY A 58 2.50 2.32 -2.71
CA GLY A 58 2.22 3.12 -3.88
C GLY A 58 1.38 4.37 -3.61
N VAL A 59 0.76 4.88 -4.67
CA VAL A 59 -0.01 6.14 -4.64
C VAL A 59 -1.43 5.95 -5.14
N VAL A 60 -2.36 6.74 -4.59
CA VAL A 60 -3.73 6.84 -5.11
C VAL A 60 -3.72 7.63 -6.42
N THR A 61 -4.53 7.21 -7.39
CA THR A 61 -4.63 7.82 -8.72
C THR A 61 -6.07 8.25 -9.04
N ASP A 62 -6.26 9.01 -10.11
CA ASP A 62 -7.58 9.46 -10.60
C ASP A 62 -8.31 8.36 -11.40
N GLY A 63 -8.30 7.12 -10.90
CA GLY A 63 -9.12 6.02 -11.41
C GLY A 63 -8.37 4.84 -12.00
N ASN A 64 -7.08 4.99 -12.33
CA ASN A 64 -6.27 3.92 -12.90
C ASN A 64 -5.82 2.92 -11.82
N LEU A 65 -6.01 1.64 -12.08
CA LEU A 65 -5.53 0.56 -11.24
C LEU A 65 -4.29 -0.03 -11.89
N THR A 66 -3.20 -0.10 -11.13
CA THR A 66 -1.97 -0.71 -11.60
C THR A 66 -1.29 -1.42 -10.44
N VAL A 67 -0.89 -2.67 -10.67
CA VAL A 67 -0.17 -3.50 -9.71
C VAL A 67 1.05 -4.08 -10.41
N ASN A 68 2.24 -3.78 -9.92
CA ASN A 68 3.51 -4.21 -10.55
C ASN A 68 3.56 -3.91 -12.06
N ASP A 69 3.18 -2.68 -12.44
CA ASP A 69 3.12 -2.21 -13.83
C ASP A 69 2.09 -2.94 -14.73
N GLU A 70 1.23 -3.78 -14.16
CA GLU A 70 0.11 -4.43 -14.85
C GLU A 70 -1.22 -3.71 -14.56
N ALA A 71 -2.04 -3.53 -15.59
CA ALA A 71 -3.33 -2.80 -15.53
C ALA A 71 -4.53 -3.68 -15.20
#